data_AF-A0A517ZCB7-F1
#
_entry.id   AF-A0A517ZCB7-F1
#
_cell.length_a   1.000
_cell.length_b   1.000
_cell.length_c   1.000
_cell.angle_alpha   90.00
_cell.angle_beta   90.00
_cell.angle_gamma   90.00
#
_symmetry.space_group_name_H-M   'P 1'
#
loop_
_entity.id
_entity.type
_entity.pdbx_description
1 polymer ?
#
loop_
_entity_poly.entity_id
_entity_poly.type
_entity_poly.pdbx_seq_one_letter_code
_entity_poly.pdbx_strand_id
1 'polypeptide(L)'
;MIALSGNAPKRSASLPAILLAMFGVYSVALIITEWMTSQEYVRHFVTDIVGPVPLYAINTSLSVFLLWGTALLFVVAAQIPVRSGRSAIPGWWLYSQAAVFAYLGADDRFLIHETVAALLDIGDHYVLFGVGMAEAALLAFAFREGWIKTTALLSLGVASILFAAMLGVDALAPHDLRLRLSVEDVLKTWACLMFLRFSWLMLFSIIDQLAATPEPAVSTTAAELRQNTIGRTPASIGAQS
;
A
#
# COMPACT_ATOMS: atom_id res chain seq x y z
N MET A 1 33.39 6.69 -24.90
CA MET A 1 32.46 5.91 -24.06
C MET A 1 32.69 6.35 -22.62
N ILE A 2 31.95 7.34 -22.14
CA ILE A 2 32.08 7.85 -20.77
C ILE A 2 31.10 7.05 -19.93
N ALA A 3 31.62 6.13 -19.11
CA ALA A 3 30.83 5.45 -18.11
C ALA A 3 30.38 6.48 -17.06
N LEU A 4 29.17 7.01 -17.23
CA LEU A 4 28.48 7.71 -16.16
C LEU A 4 28.13 6.68 -15.08
N SER A 5 29.10 6.38 -14.23
CA SER A 5 28.88 5.75 -12.92
C SER A 5 28.15 6.77 -12.04
N GLY A 6 26.90 7.04 -12.38
CA GLY A 6 26.00 7.82 -11.58
C GLY A 6 25.68 7.01 -10.33
N ASN A 7 26.35 7.33 -9.22
CA ASN A 7 25.81 7.06 -7.90
C ASN A 7 24.51 7.83 -7.77
N ALA A 8 23.42 7.27 -8.32
CA ALA A 8 22.08 7.77 -8.07
C ALA A 8 21.94 7.85 -6.55
N PRO A 9 21.64 9.03 -5.99
CA PRO A 9 21.52 9.16 -4.55
C PRO A 9 20.51 8.11 -4.09
N LYS A 10 20.91 7.25 -3.14
CA LYS A 10 19.99 6.34 -2.45
C LYS A 10 18.90 7.21 -1.85
N ARG A 11 17.79 7.40 -2.56
CA ARG A 11 16.60 8.05 -2.02
C ARG A 11 16.16 7.15 -0.88
N SER A 12 16.41 7.57 0.35
CA SER A 12 16.00 6.80 1.51
C SER A 12 14.48 6.77 1.50
N ALA A 13 13.90 5.63 1.12
CA ALA A 13 12.47 5.35 1.20
C ALA A 13 12.02 5.16 2.66
N SER A 14 12.54 5.97 3.57
CA SER A 14 12.05 6.06 4.94
C SER A 14 10.83 6.94 4.95
N LEU A 15 9.76 6.48 5.60
CA LEU A 15 8.69 7.38 6.00
C LEU A 15 9.31 8.57 6.75
N PRO A 16 8.87 9.82 6.51
CA PRO A 16 9.38 10.97 7.24
C PRO A 16 9.33 10.69 8.75
N ALA A 17 10.47 10.76 9.44
CA ALA A 17 10.54 10.54 10.88
C ALA A 17 9.56 11.42 11.66
N ILE A 18 9.25 12.61 11.11
CA ILE A 18 8.25 13.54 11.60
C ILE A 18 6.86 12.89 11.65
N LEU A 19 6.44 12.15 10.61
CA LEU A 19 5.14 11.46 10.63
C LEU A 19 5.09 10.40 11.72
N LEU A 20 6.14 9.58 11.86
CA LEU A 20 6.21 8.58 12.95
C LEU A 20 6.14 9.24 14.33
N ALA A 21 6.83 10.37 14.52
CA ALA A 21 6.79 11.13 15.76
C ALA A 21 5.39 11.70 16.03
N MET A 22 4.71 12.24 15.02
CA MET A 22 3.34 12.76 15.15
C MET A 22 2.36 11.66 15.56
N PHE A 23 2.42 10.49 14.93
CA PHE A 23 1.58 9.33 15.31
C PHE A 23 1.92 8.82 16.71
N GLY A 24 3.19 8.84 17.11
CA GLY A 24 3.60 8.50 18.47
C GLY A 24 3.02 9.45 19.52
N VAL A 25 3.14 10.76 19.30
CA VAL A 25 2.55 11.79 20.19
C VAL A 25 1.03 11.62 20.25
N TYR A 26 0.38 11.41 19.12
CA TYR A 26 -1.06 11.16 19.04
C TYR A 26 -1.49 9.94 19.87
N SER A 27 -0.78 8.81 19.69
CA SER A 27 -1.08 7.56 20.41
C SER A 27 -0.94 7.72 21.92
N VAL A 28 0.14 8.40 22.36
CA VAL A 28 0.38 8.68 23.79
C VAL A 28 -0.71 9.60 24.34
N ALA A 29 -1.08 10.65 23.60
CA ALA A 29 -2.14 11.56 24.02
C ALA A 29 -3.50 10.85 24.15
N LEU A 30 -3.84 9.94 23.23
CA LEU A 30 -5.08 9.16 23.28
C LEU A 30 -5.12 8.26 24.53
N ILE A 31 -4.05 7.49 24.77
CA ILE A 31 -3.94 6.60 25.94
C ILE A 31 -4.01 7.39 27.25
N ILE A 32 -3.27 8.50 27.35
CA ILE A 32 -3.29 9.35 28.55
C ILE A 32 -4.69 9.94 28.76
N THR A 33 -5.37 10.36 27.70
CA THR A 33 -6.72 10.93 27.81
C THR A 33 -7.70 9.90 28.36
N GLU A 34 -7.69 8.66 27.86
CA GLU A 34 -8.56 7.60 28.42
C GLU A 34 -8.18 7.26 29.86
N TRP A 35 -6.88 7.25 30.17
CA TRP A 35 -6.37 7.02 31.51
C TRP A 35 -6.73 8.13 32.51
N MET A 36 -6.96 9.36 32.06
CA MET A 36 -7.33 10.47 32.94
C MET A 36 -8.84 10.71 33.03
N THR A 37 -9.60 10.23 32.04
CA THR A 37 -11.05 10.45 31.95
C THR A 37 -11.79 9.11 32.07
N SER A 38 -12.39 8.63 31.00
CA SER A 38 -13.09 7.36 30.91
C SER A 38 -13.13 6.86 29.47
N GLN A 39 -13.47 5.58 29.29
CA GLN A 39 -13.70 4.99 27.98
C GLN A 39 -14.84 5.70 27.23
N GLU A 40 -15.89 6.13 27.94
CA GLU A 40 -17.03 6.87 27.38
C GLU A 40 -16.61 8.23 26.81
N TYR A 41 -15.72 8.95 27.51
CA TYR A 41 -15.20 10.22 27.05
C TYR A 41 -14.38 10.06 25.77
N VAL A 42 -13.50 9.05 25.74
CA VAL A 42 -12.62 8.84 24.59
C VAL A 42 -13.39 8.27 23.40
N ARG A 43 -14.48 7.54 23.64
CA ARG A 43 -15.35 6.94 22.62
C ARG A 43 -15.66 7.89 21.47
N HIS A 44 -15.85 9.18 21.73
CA HIS A 44 -16.11 10.17 20.69
C HIS A 44 -14.98 10.35 19.68
N PHE A 45 -13.72 10.20 20.07
CA PHE A 45 -12.57 10.35 19.16
C PHE A 45 -12.31 9.10 18.32
N VAL A 46 -12.79 7.95 18.79
CA VAL A 46 -12.42 6.61 18.27
C VAL A 46 -13.55 5.84 17.61
N THR A 47 -14.81 6.01 18.04
CA THR A 47 -15.96 5.30 17.43
C THR A 47 -16.40 5.88 16.09
N ASP A 48 -17.27 5.13 15.40
CA ASP A 48 -17.73 5.27 14.00
C ASP A 48 -18.42 6.60 13.67
N ILE A 49 -19.50 6.73 12.88
CA ILE A 49 -20.24 8.02 12.71
C ILE A 49 -21.69 7.88 13.19
N VAL A 50 -21.99 8.38 14.39
CA VAL A 50 -23.31 8.32 15.05
C VAL A 50 -23.53 9.61 15.86
N GLY A 51 -24.31 10.54 15.31
CA GLY A 51 -24.78 11.76 16.00
C GLY A 51 -23.86 13.00 15.94
N PRO A 52 -24.30 14.15 16.50
CA PRO A 52 -23.59 15.42 16.41
C PRO A 52 -22.67 15.66 17.62
N VAL A 53 -21.41 15.22 17.56
CA VAL A 53 -20.39 15.49 18.58
C VAL A 53 -19.15 16.12 17.90
N PRO A 54 -18.53 17.18 18.47
CA PRO A 54 -17.30 17.74 17.91
C PRO A 54 -16.17 16.70 17.94
N LEU A 55 -15.35 16.66 16.88
CA LEU A 55 -14.16 15.78 16.75
C LEU A 55 -14.47 14.27 16.70
N TYR A 56 -15.59 13.89 16.08
CA TYR A 56 -16.00 12.50 15.95
C TYR A 56 -15.14 11.71 14.95
N ALA A 57 -14.87 10.44 15.26
CA ALA A 57 -14.26 9.47 14.34
C ALA A 57 -12.87 9.85 13.79
N ILE A 58 -12.00 10.49 14.60
CA ILE A 58 -10.66 10.88 14.14
C ILE A 58 -9.86 9.63 13.77
N ASN A 59 -9.86 8.59 14.62
CA ASN A 59 -9.12 7.35 14.35
C ASN A 59 -9.65 6.60 13.13
N THR A 60 -10.97 6.45 13.02
CA THR A 60 -11.60 5.85 11.83
C THR A 60 -11.26 6.66 10.59
N SER A 61 -11.41 7.98 10.61
CA SER A 61 -11.09 8.83 9.46
C SER A 61 -9.60 8.75 9.07
N LEU A 62 -8.71 8.69 10.04
CA LEU A 62 -7.27 8.55 9.82
C LEU A 62 -6.94 7.17 9.25
N SER A 63 -7.52 6.10 9.80
CA SER A 63 -7.32 4.72 9.32
C SER A 63 -7.84 4.56 7.89
N VAL A 64 -9.05 5.04 7.60
CA VAL A 64 -9.62 5.09 6.24
C VAL A 64 -8.72 5.87 5.29
N PHE A 65 -8.23 7.06 5.69
CA PHE A 65 -7.31 7.84 4.87
C PHE A 65 -6.02 7.07 4.55
N LEU A 66 -5.44 6.38 5.54
CA LEU A 66 -4.22 5.58 5.36
C LEU A 66 -4.47 4.34 4.46
N LEU A 67 -5.61 3.66 4.63
CA LEU A 67 -5.99 2.50 3.82
C LEU A 67 -6.26 2.89 2.37
N TRP A 68 -7.03 3.95 2.12
CA TRP A 68 -7.27 4.45 0.77
C TRP A 68 -6.01 5.07 0.14
N GLY A 69 -5.16 5.72 0.95
CA GLY A 69 -3.83 6.14 0.51
C GLY A 69 -2.97 4.94 0.06
N THR A 70 -3.00 3.84 0.81
CA THR A 70 -2.34 2.57 0.45
C THR A 70 -2.87 2.03 -0.87
N ALA A 71 -4.20 1.98 -1.03
CA ALA A 71 -4.84 1.56 -2.26
C ALA A 71 -4.44 2.43 -3.46
N LEU A 72 -4.44 3.76 -3.29
CA LEU A 72 -4.03 4.70 -4.33
C LEU A 72 -2.57 4.48 -4.75
N LEU A 73 -1.65 4.26 -3.80
CA LEU A 73 -0.25 3.99 -4.12
C LEU A 73 -0.10 2.70 -4.95
N PHE A 74 -0.90 1.66 -4.67
CA PHE A 74 -0.93 0.46 -5.51
C PHE A 74 -1.51 0.70 -6.90
N VAL A 75 -2.56 1.51 -7.03
CA VAL A 75 -3.10 1.91 -8.33
C VAL A 75 -2.05 2.66 -9.16
N VAL A 76 -1.36 3.62 -8.55
CA VAL A 76 -0.27 4.36 -9.19
C VAL A 76 0.85 3.42 -9.60
N ALA A 77 1.27 2.52 -8.72
CA ALA A 77 2.28 1.51 -9.03
C ALA A 77 1.88 0.62 -10.23
N ALA A 78 0.60 0.25 -10.33
CA ALA A 78 0.08 -0.55 -11.43
C ALA A 78 0.06 0.19 -12.79
N GLN A 79 0.05 1.53 -12.80
CA GLN A 79 0.14 2.34 -14.03
C GLN A 79 1.57 2.47 -14.56
N ILE A 80 2.59 2.14 -13.77
CA ILE A 80 3.98 2.29 -14.20
C ILE A 80 4.32 1.15 -15.16
N PRO A 81 4.71 1.43 -16.42
CA PRO A 81 5.04 0.40 -17.38
C PRO A 81 6.38 -0.26 -16.99
N VAL A 82 6.31 -1.42 -16.37
CA VAL A 82 7.51 -2.24 -16.09
C VAL A 82 7.73 -3.17 -17.28
N ARG A 83 8.92 -3.13 -17.88
CA ARG A 83 9.29 -4.10 -18.92
C ARG A 83 9.21 -5.52 -18.36
N SER A 84 8.58 -6.41 -19.11
CA SER A 84 8.46 -7.83 -18.78
C SER A 84 9.84 -8.42 -18.45
N GLY A 85 10.01 -8.82 -17.20
CA GLY A 85 11.24 -9.41 -16.67
C GLY A 85 10.92 -10.32 -15.50
N ARG A 86 11.86 -11.18 -15.10
CA ARG A 86 11.63 -12.22 -14.08
C ARG A 86 11.23 -11.66 -12.71
N SER A 87 11.49 -10.37 -12.45
CA SER A 87 11.15 -9.65 -11.22
C SER A 87 10.08 -8.57 -11.41
N ALA A 88 9.45 -8.52 -12.59
CA ALA A 88 8.39 -7.55 -12.86
C ALA A 88 7.13 -7.96 -12.08
N ILE A 89 6.68 -7.06 -11.20
CA ILE A 89 5.47 -7.27 -10.43
C ILE A 89 4.27 -7.13 -11.36
N PRO A 90 3.39 -8.14 -11.47
CA PRO A 90 2.31 -8.08 -12.43
C PRO A 90 1.23 -7.09 -11.97
N GLY A 91 0.70 -6.32 -12.92
CA GLY A 91 -0.31 -5.29 -12.64
C GLY A 91 -1.58 -5.83 -11.97
N TRP A 92 -2.03 -7.04 -12.34
CA TRP A 92 -3.21 -7.66 -11.71
C TRP A 92 -3.03 -7.87 -10.20
N TRP A 93 -1.81 -8.19 -9.75
CA TRP A 93 -1.52 -8.36 -8.33
C TRP A 93 -1.55 -7.01 -7.62
N LEU A 94 -0.96 -5.96 -8.21
CA LEU A 94 -1.05 -4.60 -7.68
C LEU A 94 -2.50 -4.12 -7.58
N TYR A 95 -3.34 -4.43 -8.58
CA TYR A 95 -4.78 -4.12 -8.52
C TYR A 95 -5.51 -4.93 -7.46
N SER A 96 -5.18 -6.22 -7.24
CA SER A 96 -5.80 -6.99 -6.16
C SER A 96 -5.45 -6.40 -4.79
N GLN A 97 -4.21 -5.95 -4.59
CA GLN A 97 -3.80 -5.26 -3.36
C GLN A 97 -4.58 -3.95 -3.20
N ALA A 98 -4.69 -3.14 -4.27
CA ALA A 98 -5.49 -1.93 -4.25
C ALA A 98 -6.96 -2.20 -3.88
N ALA A 99 -7.56 -3.25 -4.44
CA ALA A 99 -8.93 -3.65 -4.15
C ALA A 99 -9.13 -4.06 -2.69
N VAL A 100 -8.21 -4.84 -2.12
CA VAL A 100 -8.26 -5.24 -0.70
C VAL A 100 -8.16 -4.02 0.22
N PHE A 101 -7.22 -3.11 0.01
CA PHE A 101 -7.09 -1.92 0.85
C PHE A 101 -8.24 -0.92 0.66
N ALA A 102 -8.78 -0.79 -0.56
CA ALA A 102 -9.98 0.00 -0.81
C ALA A 102 -11.21 -0.59 -0.09
N TYR A 103 -11.37 -1.92 -0.15
CA TYR A 103 -12.38 -2.66 0.58
C TYR A 103 -12.23 -2.45 2.09
N LEU A 104 -11.04 -2.65 2.66
CA LEU A 104 -10.81 -2.46 4.10
C LEU A 104 -11.12 -1.04 4.55
N GLY A 105 -10.76 -0.02 3.77
CA GLY A 105 -11.11 1.36 4.10
C GLY A 105 -12.61 1.65 3.95
N ALA A 106 -13.30 1.00 3.01
CA ALA A 106 -14.75 1.12 2.88
C ALA A 106 -15.46 0.36 4.02
N ASP A 107 -14.96 -0.81 4.38
CA ASP A 107 -15.44 -1.64 5.47
C ASP A 107 -15.34 -0.91 6.82
N ASP A 108 -14.18 -0.32 7.09
CA ASP A 108 -13.94 0.50 8.29
C ASP A 108 -14.90 1.70 8.39
N ARG A 109 -15.37 2.20 7.24
CA ARG A 109 -16.26 3.36 7.17
C ARG A 109 -17.75 3.01 7.21
N PHE A 110 -18.12 1.90 6.59
CA PHE A 110 -19.51 1.55 6.30
C PHE A 110 -19.95 0.24 6.96
N LEU A 111 -19.07 -0.40 7.74
CA LEU A 111 -19.33 -1.66 8.44
C LEU A 111 -19.87 -2.72 7.47
N ILE A 112 -19.19 -2.88 6.34
CA ILE A 112 -19.62 -3.76 5.25
C ILE A 112 -19.67 -5.21 5.75
N HIS A 113 -18.69 -5.62 6.54
CA HIS A 113 -18.60 -6.97 7.11
C HIS A 113 -19.79 -7.28 8.02
N GLU A 114 -20.29 -6.34 8.82
CA GLU A 114 -21.50 -6.51 9.63
C GLU A 114 -22.73 -6.71 8.73
N THR A 115 -22.87 -5.88 7.69
CA THR A 115 -24.01 -5.96 6.76
C THR A 115 -24.03 -7.29 6.01
N VAL A 116 -22.86 -7.74 5.54
CA VAL A 116 -22.71 -9.03 4.84
C VAL A 116 -22.95 -10.20 5.80
N ALA A 117 -22.43 -10.14 7.01
CA ALA A 117 -22.62 -11.18 8.01
C ALA A 117 -24.10 -11.33 8.41
N ALA A 118 -24.79 -10.20 8.61
CA ALA A 118 -26.22 -10.18 8.88
C ALA A 118 -27.04 -10.75 7.72
N LEU A 119 -26.65 -10.46 6.46
CA LEU A 119 -27.32 -11.01 5.28
C LEU A 119 -27.15 -12.54 5.16
N LEU A 120 -26.00 -13.07 5.60
CA LEU A 120 -25.66 -14.49 5.51
C LEU A 120 -25.99 -15.29 6.77
N ASP A 121 -26.47 -14.64 7.83
CA ASP A 121 -26.71 -15.24 9.16
C ASP A 121 -25.48 -15.95 9.73
N ILE A 122 -24.31 -15.29 9.63
CA ILE A 122 -23.03 -15.76 10.17
C ILE A 122 -22.42 -14.70 11.09
N GLY A 123 -21.39 -15.08 11.85
CA GLY A 123 -20.58 -14.11 12.60
C GLY A 123 -19.80 -13.16 11.67
N ASP A 124 -19.80 -11.87 12.01
CA ASP A 124 -19.05 -10.78 11.39
C ASP A 124 -17.55 -11.07 11.21
N HIS A 125 -16.92 -11.67 12.21
CA HIS A 125 -15.53 -12.08 12.20
C HIS A 125 -15.20 -13.09 11.08
N TYR A 126 -16.15 -13.90 10.60
CA TYR A 126 -15.91 -14.82 9.49
C TYR A 126 -15.71 -14.09 8.16
N VAL A 127 -16.37 -12.95 7.95
CA VAL A 127 -16.22 -12.16 6.74
C VAL A 127 -14.80 -11.59 6.66
N LEU A 128 -14.34 -10.95 7.74
CA LEU A 128 -12.97 -10.42 7.82
C LEU A 128 -11.91 -11.52 7.79
N PHE A 129 -12.16 -12.66 8.44
CA PHE A 129 -11.28 -13.82 8.37
C PHE A 129 -11.13 -14.34 6.93
N GLY A 130 -12.22 -14.43 6.16
CA GLY A 130 -12.19 -14.83 4.76
C GLY A 130 -11.35 -13.89 3.89
N VAL A 131 -11.53 -12.58 4.07
CA VAL A 131 -10.70 -11.57 3.38
C VAL A 131 -9.23 -11.71 3.76
N GLY A 132 -8.92 -11.88 5.05
CA GLY A 132 -7.57 -12.09 5.54
C GLY A 132 -6.91 -13.35 4.99
N MET A 133 -7.64 -14.46 4.87
CA MET A 133 -7.14 -15.71 4.29
C MET A 133 -6.86 -15.58 2.79
N ALA A 134 -7.74 -14.93 2.04
CA ALA A 134 -7.55 -14.67 0.62
C ALA A 134 -6.31 -13.79 0.38
N GLU A 135 -6.14 -12.75 1.19
CA GLU A 135 -4.98 -11.86 1.12
C GLU A 135 -3.69 -12.58 1.52
N ALA A 136 -3.69 -13.40 2.57
CA ALA A 136 -2.54 -14.20 2.95
C ALA A 136 -2.08 -15.14 1.82
N ALA A 137 -3.01 -15.73 1.08
CA ALA A 137 -2.69 -16.56 -0.09
C ALA A 137 -2.05 -15.73 -1.23
N LEU A 138 -2.57 -14.54 -1.52
CA LEU A 138 -2.00 -13.63 -2.52
C LEU A 138 -0.59 -13.16 -2.14
N LEU A 139 -0.36 -12.86 -0.87
CA LEU A 139 0.94 -12.45 -0.33
C LEU A 139 1.95 -13.60 -0.33
N ALA A 140 1.53 -14.80 0.05
CA ALA A 140 2.37 -16.00 0.00
C ALA A 140 2.82 -16.30 -1.43
N PHE A 141 1.90 -16.16 -2.38
CA PHE A 141 2.22 -16.29 -3.81
C PHE A 141 3.23 -15.23 -4.26
N ALA A 142 3.01 -13.94 -3.95
CA ALA A 142 3.93 -12.88 -4.30
C ALA A 142 5.32 -13.01 -3.65
N PHE A 143 5.38 -13.53 -2.42
CA PHE A 143 6.64 -13.83 -1.74
C PHE A 143 7.39 -14.96 -2.46
N ARG A 144 6.70 -16.04 -2.85
CA ARG A 144 7.29 -17.15 -3.59
C ARG A 144 7.90 -16.71 -4.92
N GLU A 145 7.21 -15.81 -5.62
CA GLU A 145 7.67 -15.25 -6.90
C GLU A 145 8.74 -14.15 -6.73
N GLY A 146 9.10 -13.79 -5.48
CA GLY A 146 10.15 -12.82 -5.18
C GLY A 146 9.81 -11.37 -5.53
N TRP A 147 8.52 -11.03 -5.62
CA TRP A 147 8.06 -9.68 -5.99
C TRP A 147 8.24 -8.66 -4.87
N ILE A 148 8.29 -9.14 -3.62
CA ILE A 148 8.33 -8.30 -2.42
C ILE A 148 9.75 -8.29 -1.85
N LYS A 149 10.36 -7.09 -1.77
CA LYS A 149 11.66 -6.90 -1.12
C LYS A 149 11.56 -7.12 0.39
N THR A 150 12.64 -7.58 1.02
CA THR A 150 12.70 -7.83 2.48
C THR A 150 12.27 -6.63 3.32
N THR A 151 12.62 -5.40 2.94
CA THR A 151 12.22 -4.19 3.66
C THR A 151 10.72 -3.91 3.61
N ALA A 152 10.08 -4.19 2.47
CA ALA A 152 8.63 -4.12 2.31
C ALA A 152 7.96 -5.23 3.13
N LEU A 153 8.51 -6.45 3.09
CA LEU A 153 8.04 -7.59 3.88
C LEU A 153 8.10 -7.33 5.39
N LEU A 154 9.15 -6.68 5.90
CA LEU A 154 9.22 -6.29 7.30
C LEU A 154 8.10 -5.31 7.69
N SER A 155 7.77 -4.36 6.80
CA SER A 155 6.68 -3.40 7.06
C SER A 155 5.33 -4.12 7.10
N LEU A 156 5.10 -5.01 6.13
CA LEU A 156 3.91 -5.84 6.06
C LEU A 156 3.79 -6.78 7.28
N GLY A 157 4.91 -7.38 7.73
CA GLY A 157 4.94 -8.24 8.91
C GLY A 157 4.58 -7.49 10.18
N VAL A 158 5.14 -6.29 10.39
CA VAL A 158 4.76 -5.43 11.52
C VAL A 158 3.28 -5.03 11.42
N ALA A 159 2.80 -4.63 10.24
CA ALA A 159 1.39 -4.30 10.04
C ALA A 159 0.47 -5.48 10.40
N SER A 160 0.81 -6.69 9.95
CA SER A 160 0.04 -7.91 10.19
C SER A 160 -0.01 -8.28 11.68
N ILE A 161 1.12 -8.16 12.38
CA ILE A 161 1.18 -8.42 13.84
C ILE A 161 0.31 -7.42 14.60
N LEU A 162 0.41 -6.13 14.27
CA LEU A 162 -0.39 -5.09 14.91
C LEU A 162 -1.89 -5.27 14.62
N PHE A 163 -2.24 -5.60 13.38
CA PHE A 163 -3.62 -5.84 12.98
C PHE A 163 -4.20 -7.09 13.67
N ALA A 164 -3.44 -8.18 13.74
CA ALA A 164 -3.86 -9.38 14.48
C ALA A 164 -3.98 -9.12 15.99
N ALA A 165 -3.06 -8.33 16.56
CA ALA A 165 -3.14 -7.92 17.96
C ALA A 165 -4.40 -7.07 18.22
N MET A 166 -4.75 -6.16 17.31
CA MET A 166 -5.99 -5.39 17.37
C MET A 166 -7.22 -6.30 17.37
N LEU A 167 -7.31 -7.23 16.42
CA LEU A 167 -8.42 -8.21 16.38
C LEU A 167 -8.48 -9.05 17.66
N GLY A 168 -7.33 -9.42 18.22
CA GLY A 168 -7.26 -10.14 19.49
C GLY A 168 -7.77 -9.32 20.68
N VAL A 169 -7.44 -8.02 20.73
CA VAL A 169 -7.99 -7.10 21.75
C VAL A 169 -9.49 -6.97 21.59
N ASP A 170 -9.99 -6.78 20.38
CA ASP A 170 -11.43 -6.65 20.16
C ASP A 170 -12.19 -7.93 20.54
N ALA A 171 -11.72 -9.09 20.08
CA ALA A 171 -12.39 -10.38 20.29
C ALA A 171 -12.27 -10.93 21.72
N LEU A 172 -11.16 -10.67 22.43
CA LEU A 172 -10.86 -11.33 23.70
C LEU A 172 -10.91 -10.40 24.92
N ALA A 173 -10.74 -9.09 24.76
CA ALA A 173 -10.72 -8.19 25.92
C ALA A 173 -12.14 -7.95 26.46
N PRO A 174 -12.34 -7.96 27.78
CA PRO A 174 -13.62 -7.60 28.40
C PRO A 174 -14.08 -6.20 27.98
N HIS A 175 -15.37 -6.03 27.70
CA HIS A 175 -15.91 -4.76 27.21
C HIS A 175 -15.70 -3.57 28.16
N ASP A 176 -15.60 -3.85 29.46
CA ASP A 176 -15.37 -2.92 30.56
C ASP A 176 -13.87 -2.71 30.89
N LEU A 177 -12.97 -3.39 30.16
CA LEU A 177 -11.53 -3.23 30.37
C LEU A 177 -11.10 -1.82 29.97
N ARG A 178 -10.57 -1.09 30.96
CA ARG A 178 -9.97 0.23 30.74
C ARG A 178 -8.85 0.15 29.71
N LEU A 179 -8.79 1.12 28.80
CA LEU A 179 -7.87 1.19 27.67
C LEU A 179 -8.13 0.21 26.53
N ARG A 180 -9.16 -0.65 26.60
CA ARG A 180 -9.48 -1.59 25.50
C ARG A 180 -9.59 -0.83 24.17
N LEU A 181 -10.41 0.23 24.16
CA LEU A 181 -10.71 1.00 22.97
C LEU A 181 -9.47 1.75 22.45
N SER A 182 -8.76 2.51 23.31
CA SER A 182 -7.54 3.21 22.86
C SER A 182 -6.45 2.25 22.36
N VAL A 183 -6.26 1.10 23.01
CA VAL A 183 -5.24 0.12 22.59
C VAL A 183 -5.60 -0.48 21.24
N GLU A 184 -6.85 -0.92 21.07
CA GLU A 184 -7.37 -1.43 19.80
C GLU A 184 -7.12 -0.44 18.65
N ASP A 185 -7.53 0.81 18.86
CA ASP A 185 -7.43 1.86 17.85
C ASP A 185 -6.01 2.33 17.56
N VAL A 186 -5.13 2.36 18.57
CA VAL A 186 -3.70 2.63 18.37
C VAL A 186 -3.09 1.52 17.54
N LEU A 187 -3.34 0.25 17.89
CA LEU A 187 -2.84 -0.90 17.13
C LEU A 187 -3.30 -0.85 15.67
N LYS A 188 -4.59 -0.58 15.44
CA LYS A 188 -5.18 -0.39 14.10
C LYS A 188 -4.50 0.72 13.31
N THR A 189 -4.35 1.88 13.93
CA THR A 189 -3.77 3.07 13.28
C THR A 189 -2.32 2.81 12.87
N TRP A 190 -1.53 2.19 13.76
CA TRP A 190 -0.14 1.82 13.46
C TRP A 190 -0.05 0.73 12.40
N ALA A 191 -0.97 -0.24 12.38
CA ALA A 191 -1.06 -1.22 11.30
C ALA A 191 -1.30 -0.52 9.95
N CYS A 192 -2.28 0.40 9.88
CA CYS A 192 -2.59 1.18 8.68
C CYS A 192 -1.39 2.02 8.21
N LEU A 193 -0.65 2.63 9.13
CA LEU A 193 0.58 3.37 8.80
C LEU A 193 1.66 2.46 8.21
N MET A 194 1.79 1.24 8.71
CA MET A 194 2.74 0.25 8.19
C MET A 194 2.31 -0.33 6.84
N PHE A 195 1.00 -0.48 6.58
CA PHE A 195 0.49 -0.80 5.24
C PHE A 195 0.78 0.31 4.22
N LEU A 196 0.63 1.58 4.63
CA LEU A 196 1.02 2.72 3.78
C LEU A 196 2.52 2.71 3.50
N ARG A 197 3.34 2.43 4.52
CA ARG A 197 4.79 2.25 4.34
C ARG A 197 5.11 1.12 3.38
N PHE A 198 4.41 0.00 3.49
CA PHE A 198 4.58 -1.16 2.63
C PHE A 198 4.29 -0.79 1.16
N SER A 199 3.13 -0.20 0.85
CA SER A 199 2.79 0.23 -0.51
C SER A 199 3.76 1.28 -1.06
N TRP A 200 4.23 2.22 -0.23
CA TRP A 200 5.27 3.18 -0.59
C TRP A 200 6.57 2.49 -1.02
N LEU A 201 7.05 1.51 -0.23
CA LEU A 201 8.26 0.75 -0.57
C LEU A 201 8.08 -0.05 -1.87
N MET A 202 6.89 -0.59 -2.12
CA MET A 202 6.56 -1.28 -3.36
C MET A 202 6.61 -0.34 -4.57
N LEU A 203 5.99 0.84 -4.45
CA LEU A 203 6.03 1.87 -5.50
C LEU A 203 7.46 2.29 -5.84
N PHE A 204 8.28 2.63 -4.83
CA PHE A 204 9.67 3.02 -5.06
C PHE A 204 10.51 1.88 -5.63
N SER A 205 10.24 0.63 -5.23
CA SER A 205 10.89 -0.52 -5.86
C SER A 205 10.61 -0.61 -7.35
N ILE A 206 9.38 -0.29 -7.78
CA ILE A 206 8.99 -0.25 -9.19
C ILE A 206 9.63 0.93 -9.92
N ILE A 207 9.67 2.12 -9.31
CA ILE A 207 10.35 3.31 -9.85
C ILE A 207 11.85 3.03 -10.06
N ASP A 208 12.50 2.39 -9.10
CA ASP A 208 13.92 2.03 -9.20
C ASP A 208 14.16 1.04 -10.35
N GLN A 209 13.26 0.07 -10.56
CA GLN A 209 13.34 -0.85 -11.70
C GLN A 209 13.17 -0.14 -13.05
N LEU A 210 12.24 0.83 -13.12
CA LEU A 210 12.07 1.67 -14.31
C LEU A 210 13.34 2.48 -14.61
N ALA A 211 13.93 3.11 -13.59
CA ALA A 211 15.15 3.91 -13.74
C ALA A 211 16.38 3.06 -14.12
N ALA A 212 16.45 1.81 -13.66
CA ALA A 212 17.53 0.89 -13.99
C ALA A 212 17.38 0.26 -15.38
N THR A 213 16.22 0.40 -16.03
CA THR A 213 15.98 -0.12 -17.37
C THR A 213 16.69 0.79 -18.38
N PRO A 214 17.73 0.34 -19.10
CA PRO A 214 18.39 1.16 -20.09
C PRO A 214 17.36 1.62 -21.15
N GLU A 215 17.41 2.89 -21.52
CA GLU A 215 16.68 3.37 -22.69
C GLU A 215 16.96 2.39 -23.84
N PRO A 216 15.94 2.00 -24.62
CA PRO A 216 16.21 1.28 -25.85
C PRO A 216 17.24 2.13 -26.59
N ALA A 217 18.45 1.60 -26.82
CA ALA A 217 19.44 2.24 -27.66
C ALA A 217 18.66 2.66 -28.89
N VAL A 218 18.45 3.98 -29.07
CA VAL A 218 17.69 4.54 -30.20
C VAL A 218 18.37 3.93 -31.38
N SER A 219 17.69 2.93 -31.93
CA SER A 219 18.43 1.89 -32.60
C SER A 219 19.07 2.56 -33.78
N THR A 220 20.35 2.29 -33.93
CA THR A 220 21.18 2.72 -35.06
C THR A 220 20.45 2.48 -36.37
N THR A 221 19.41 1.64 -36.40
CA THR A 221 18.38 1.53 -37.45
C THR A 221 17.83 2.85 -38.00
N ALA A 222 17.60 3.93 -37.24
CA ALA A 222 17.16 5.19 -37.84
C ALA A 222 18.29 5.92 -38.58
N ALA A 223 19.53 5.81 -38.08
CA ALA A 223 20.73 6.32 -38.73
C ALA A 223 21.19 5.42 -39.90
N GLU A 224 21.05 4.10 -39.78
CA GLU A 224 21.31 3.06 -40.79
C GLU A 224 20.24 3.09 -41.88
N LEU A 225 18.96 3.33 -41.55
CA LEU A 225 17.90 3.57 -42.54
C LEU A 225 18.15 4.88 -43.29
N ARG A 226 18.62 5.95 -42.61
CA ARG A 226 19.05 7.17 -43.30
C ARG A 226 20.28 6.94 -44.19
N GLN A 227 21.27 6.17 -43.75
CA GLN A 227 22.45 5.86 -44.57
C GLN A 227 22.10 4.97 -45.78
N ASN A 228 21.24 3.96 -45.61
CA ASN A 228 20.78 3.11 -46.72
C ASN A 228 19.84 3.83 -47.70
N THR A 229 19.14 4.88 -47.26
CA THR A 229 18.28 5.68 -48.15
C THR A 229 19.08 6.71 -48.96
N ILE A 230 20.19 7.23 -48.42
CA ILE A 230 21.03 8.23 -49.10
C ILE A 230 22.04 7.56 -50.08
N GLY A 231 22.42 6.29 -49.85
CA GLY A 231 23.38 5.56 -50.69
C GLY A 231 22.84 4.95 -51.99
N ARG A 232 21.52 5.00 -52.25
CA ARG A 232 20.93 4.50 -53.50
C ARG A 232 20.70 5.64 -54.48
N THR A 233 21.79 6.18 -55.04
CA THR A 233 21.70 6.93 -56.29
C THR A 233 21.24 5.96 -57.37
N PRO A 234 20.13 6.21 -58.08
CA PRO A 234 19.74 5.36 -59.21
C PRO A 234 20.86 5.42 -60.25
N ALA A 235 21.49 4.27 -60.50
CA ALA A 235 22.40 4.12 -61.61
C ALA A 235 21.67 4.61 -62.86
N SER A 236 22.24 5.63 -63.50
CA SER A 236 21.73 6.20 -64.74
C SER A 236 21.44 5.06 -65.70
N ILE A 237 20.18 4.95 -66.11
CA ILE A 237 19.74 4.08 -67.20
C ILE A 237 20.46 4.59 -68.45
N GLY A 238 21.62 4.00 -68.70
CA GLY A 238 22.41 4.20 -69.89
C GLY A 238 21.93 3.23 -70.95
N ALA A 239 21.61 3.81 -72.11
CA ALA A 239 21.52 3.18 -73.42
C ALA A 239 20.21 2.38 -73.67
N GLN A 240 19.69 2.27 -74.89
CA GLN A 240 20.36 2.17 -76.18
C GLN A 240 19.54 2.82 -77.30
N SER A 241 20.28 3.21 -78.34
CA SER A 241 19.90 3.71 -79.67
C SER A 241 18.76 2.97 -80.37
#